data_AF-A0AAW0BXT9-F1
#
_entry.id   AF-A0AAW0BXT9-F1
#
_cell.length_a   1.000
_cell.length_b   1.000
_cell.length_c   1.000
_cell.angle_alpha   90.00
_cell.angle_beta   90.00
_cell.angle_gamma   90.00
#
_symmetry.space_group_name_H-M   'P 1'
#
loop_
_entity.id
_entity.type
_entity.pdbx_description
1 polymer ?
#
loop_
_entity_poly.entity_id
_entity_poly.type
_entity_poly.pdbx_seq_one_letter_code
_entity_poly.pdbx_strand_id
1 'polypeptide(L)'
;MSGGGVSGETPSWPSLYDPGLELLHITNRDPVQPGGSYLTHASDIFLFTLYWTLIFYTPIFLFCGLYAFFNLTFPPTRRPHTLPRLGREASDDAAYPLTSLRPYSPRDTTAPLLLRPPKPKPNQGRSRTTFALLVLLAFLSLSLLGALISSAIVGFILAGVYKLAKFNLSTWIPFVWAMLSVTVGLLSVWPTVIDII
;
A
#
# COMPACT_ATOMS: atom_id res chain seq x y z
N MET A 1 7.20 -44.81 -19.88
CA MET A 1 7.88 -45.55 -18.79
C MET A 1 9.23 -44.92 -18.53
N SER A 2 9.31 -44.10 -17.49
CA SER A 2 10.50 -43.56 -16.80
C SER A 2 9.89 -42.84 -15.60
N GLY A 3 10.11 -43.13 -14.33
CA GLY A 3 11.21 -43.84 -13.68
C GLY A 3 11.63 -42.97 -12.50
N GLY A 4 11.23 -43.34 -11.28
CA GLY A 4 11.90 -42.97 -10.03
C GLY A 4 11.52 -41.63 -9.40
N GLY A 5 11.05 -41.68 -8.14
CA GLY A 5 10.91 -40.50 -7.29
C GLY A 5 9.94 -40.67 -6.11
N VAL A 6 10.14 -41.69 -5.26
CA VAL A 6 9.54 -41.73 -3.91
C VAL A 6 10.52 -41.01 -2.97
N SER A 7 10.17 -39.84 -2.46
CA SER A 7 10.53 -39.29 -1.12
C SER A 7 10.08 -37.84 -1.03
N GLY A 8 9.78 -37.35 0.18
CA GLY A 8 9.19 -36.03 0.45
C GLY A 8 9.98 -34.84 -0.07
N GLU A 9 9.86 -34.57 -1.36
CA GLU A 9 10.37 -33.37 -2.00
C GLU A 9 9.40 -32.21 -1.75
N THR A 10 9.91 -31.21 -1.02
CA THR A 10 9.28 -29.89 -0.89
C THR A 10 9.10 -29.28 -2.29
N PRO A 11 7.88 -28.88 -2.69
CA PRO A 11 7.66 -28.29 -4.01
C PRO A 11 8.51 -27.02 -4.22
N SER A 12 9.12 -26.89 -5.41
CA SER A 12 9.88 -25.71 -5.81
C SER A 12 8.98 -24.48 -5.94
N TRP A 13 9.18 -23.52 -5.04
CA TRP A 13 8.53 -22.23 -5.07
C TRP A 13 9.16 -21.29 -6.13
N PRO A 14 8.43 -20.36 -6.77
CA PRO A 14 6.96 -20.21 -6.85
C PRO A 14 6.39 -20.90 -8.09
N SER A 15 5.54 -21.89 -7.92
CA SER A 15 4.72 -22.38 -9.04
C SER A 15 3.33 -22.78 -8.58
N LEU A 16 2.34 -22.43 -9.41
CA LEU A 16 1.01 -23.04 -9.34
C LEU A 16 1.10 -24.36 -10.09
N TYR A 17 0.98 -25.46 -9.34
CA TYR A 17 0.99 -26.80 -9.92
C TYR A 17 -0.35 -27.11 -10.59
N ASP A 18 -0.45 -28.22 -11.31
CA ASP A 18 -1.62 -28.52 -12.13
C ASP A 18 -2.91 -28.62 -11.29
N PRO A 19 -3.89 -27.69 -11.44
CA PRO A 19 -5.13 -27.69 -10.67
C PRO A 19 -6.00 -28.90 -11.02
N GLY A 20 -5.86 -29.44 -12.23
CA GLY A 20 -6.62 -30.59 -12.68
C GLY A 20 -6.30 -31.83 -11.85
N LEU A 21 -5.02 -32.03 -11.54
CA LEU A 21 -4.53 -33.16 -10.75
C LEU A 21 -4.83 -32.98 -9.25
N GLU A 22 -4.81 -31.75 -8.73
CA GLU A 22 -4.97 -31.51 -7.29
C GLU A 22 -6.43 -31.29 -6.84
N LEU A 23 -7.28 -30.69 -7.68
CA LEU A 23 -8.64 -30.27 -7.31
C LEU A 23 -9.75 -31.01 -8.07
N LEU A 24 -9.54 -31.35 -9.34
CA LEU A 24 -10.64 -31.80 -10.22
C LEU A 24 -10.71 -33.32 -10.42
N HIS A 25 -9.60 -34.07 -10.35
CA HIS A 25 -9.56 -35.51 -10.62
C HIS A 25 -9.60 -36.41 -9.36
N ILE A 26 -10.17 -35.93 -8.25
CA ILE A 26 -10.17 -36.64 -6.95
C ILE A 26 -11.25 -37.75 -6.88
N THR A 27 -12.19 -37.78 -7.82
CA THR A 27 -13.28 -38.77 -7.82
C THR A 27 -12.73 -40.19 -8.06
N ASN A 28 -12.86 -41.07 -7.06
CA ASN A 28 -12.42 -42.48 -7.05
C ASN A 28 -10.89 -42.74 -7.07
N ARG A 29 -10.06 -41.80 -6.60
CA ARG A 29 -8.61 -42.01 -6.46
C ARG A 29 -8.11 -41.73 -5.06
N ASP A 30 -6.94 -42.26 -4.73
CA ASP A 30 -6.27 -41.97 -3.46
C ASP A 30 -6.04 -40.46 -3.28
N PRO A 31 -6.08 -39.94 -2.04
CA PRO A 31 -5.92 -38.52 -1.73
C PRO A 31 -4.54 -37.94 -2.08
N VAL A 32 -3.59 -38.78 -2.50
CA VAL A 32 -2.30 -38.37 -3.06
C VAL A 32 -2.20 -38.93 -4.46
N GLN A 33 -2.26 -38.05 -5.46
CA GLN A 33 -2.10 -38.46 -6.85
C GLN A 33 -0.62 -38.55 -7.24
N PRO A 34 -0.20 -39.57 -8.00
CA PRO A 34 1.16 -39.67 -8.52
C PRO A 34 1.41 -38.51 -9.50
N GLY A 35 2.30 -37.58 -9.09
CA GLY A 35 2.62 -36.36 -9.83
C GLY A 35 1.99 -35.06 -9.30
N GLY A 36 1.17 -35.13 -8.24
CA GLY A 36 0.68 -33.92 -7.55
C GLY A 36 1.68 -33.38 -6.52
N SER A 37 1.77 -32.06 -6.38
CA SER A 37 2.72 -31.39 -5.48
C SER A 37 1.98 -30.73 -4.33
N TYR A 38 2.08 -31.33 -3.14
CA TYR A 38 1.31 -30.88 -1.98
C TYR A 38 2.19 -30.24 -0.90
N LEU A 39 1.61 -29.30 -0.16
CA LEU A 39 2.22 -28.66 1.00
C LEU A 39 1.95 -29.52 2.23
N THR A 40 3.01 -30.14 2.75
CA THR A 40 2.97 -31.01 3.94
C THR A 40 3.57 -30.33 5.17
N HIS A 41 4.52 -29.42 4.98
CA HIS A 41 5.18 -28.68 6.05
C HIS A 41 4.49 -27.36 6.34
N ALA A 42 4.28 -27.04 7.62
CA ALA A 42 3.64 -25.79 8.04
C ALA A 42 4.44 -24.54 7.66
N SER A 43 5.78 -24.65 7.60
CA SER A 43 6.66 -23.59 7.10
C SER A 43 6.32 -23.21 5.67
N ASP A 44 6.13 -24.21 4.83
CA ASP A 44 5.94 -24.03 3.39
C ASP A 44 4.54 -23.47 3.13
N ILE A 45 3.54 -23.92 3.90
CA ILE A 45 2.18 -23.35 3.90
C ILE A 45 2.23 -21.86 4.21
N PHE A 46 2.95 -21.45 5.26
CA PHE A 46 3.07 -20.03 5.62
C PHE A 46 3.81 -19.22 4.56
N LEU A 47 4.90 -19.75 4.02
CA LEU A 47 5.65 -19.05 2.97
C LEU A 47 4.77 -18.87 1.73
N PHE A 48 4.04 -19.91 1.33
CA PHE A 48 3.10 -19.83 0.21
C PHE A 48 2.03 -18.76 0.45
N THR A 49 1.39 -18.74 1.62
CA THR A 49 0.37 -17.71 1.95
C THR A 49 0.97 -16.32 2.01
N LEU A 50 2.15 -16.15 2.59
CA LEU A 50 2.85 -14.88 2.68
C LEU A 50 3.16 -14.33 1.30
N TYR A 51 3.79 -15.12 0.44
CA TYR A 51 4.22 -14.64 -0.86
C TYR A 51 3.04 -14.29 -1.78
N TRP A 52 2.00 -15.13 -1.84
CA TRP A 52 0.82 -14.79 -2.65
C TRP A 52 0.12 -13.54 -2.14
N THR A 53 -0.03 -13.40 -0.82
CA THR A 53 -0.58 -12.19 -0.22
C THR A 53 0.27 -10.97 -0.58
N LEU A 54 1.60 -11.07 -0.53
CA LEU A 54 2.52 -10.00 -0.89
C LEU A 54 2.42 -9.63 -2.37
N ILE A 55 2.41 -10.60 -3.27
CA ILE A 55 2.28 -10.38 -4.73
C ILE A 55 0.99 -9.61 -5.06
N PHE A 56 -0.10 -9.89 -4.37
CA PHE A 56 -1.38 -9.22 -4.62
C PHE A 56 -1.52 -7.88 -3.87
N TYR A 57 -1.01 -7.77 -2.64
CA TYR A 57 -1.10 -6.53 -1.85
C TYR A 57 -0.09 -5.47 -2.31
N THR A 58 1.19 -5.83 -2.47
CA THR A 58 2.26 -4.86 -2.77
C THR A 58 1.99 -3.99 -3.99
N PRO A 59 1.53 -4.48 -5.16
CA PRO A 59 1.30 -3.59 -6.31
C PRO A 59 0.23 -2.55 -6.01
N ILE A 60 -0.86 -2.88 -5.31
CA ILE A 60 -1.94 -1.95 -4.99
C ILE A 60 -1.42 -0.81 -4.10
N PHE A 61 -0.71 -1.17 -3.03
CA PHE A 61 -0.11 -0.18 -2.12
C PHE A 61 1.01 0.62 -2.79
N LEU A 62 1.76 0.01 -3.70
CA LEU A 62 2.80 0.67 -4.49
C LEU A 62 2.19 1.68 -5.46
N PHE A 63 1.11 1.34 -6.18
CA PHE A 63 0.40 2.29 -7.03
C PHE A 63 -0.16 3.47 -6.21
N CYS A 64 -0.76 3.20 -5.05
CA CYS A 64 -1.24 4.25 -4.15
C CYS A 64 -0.10 5.15 -3.64
N GLY A 65 1.01 4.55 -3.20
CA GLY A 65 2.19 5.28 -2.72
C GLY A 65 2.87 6.09 -3.81
N LEU A 66 2.99 5.56 -5.04
CA LEU A 66 3.49 6.29 -6.20
C LEU A 66 2.58 7.47 -6.55
N TYR A 67 1.26 7.25 -6.57
CA TYR A 67 0.30 8.31 -6.83
C TYR A 67 0.43 9.45 -5.80
N ALA A 68 0.52 9.12 -4.51
CA ALA A 68 0.76 10.09 -3.44
C ALA A 68 2.11 10.81 -3.62
N PHE A 69 3.17 10.07 -3.97
CA PHE A 69 4.49 10.63 -4.22
C PHE A 69 4.48 11.66 -5.35
N PHE A 70 3.86 11.34 -6.49
CA PHE A 70 3.75 12.27 -7.61
C PHE A 70 2.91 13.50 -7.27
N ASN A 71 1.77 13.32 -6.60
CA ASN A 71 0.89 14.42 -6.18
C ASN A 71 1.57 15.38 -5.19
N LEU A 72 2.38 14.87 -4.26
CA LEU A 72 3.11 15.67 -3.28
C LEU A 72 4.37 16.34 -3.85
N THR A 73 5.02 15.69 -4.81
CA THR A 73 6.24 16.22 -5.47
C THR A 73 5.89 17.34 -6.45
N PHE A 74 4.75 17.23 -7.14
CA PHE A 74 4.26 18.21 -8.10
C PHE A 74 2.88 18.76 -7.69
N PRO A 75 2.78 19.53 -6.58
CA PRO A 75 1.49 20.11 -6.19
C PRO A 75 1.02 21.05 -7.31
N PRO A 76 -0.25 20.95 -7.76
CA PRO A 76 -0.80 21.88 -8.73
C PRO A 76 -0.63 23.30 -8.20
N THR A 77 -0.04 24.16 -9.02
CA THR A 77 0.22 25.56 -8.68
C THR A 77 -1.07 26.17 -8.16
N ARG A 78 -1.14 26.46 -6.85
CA ARG A 78 -2.20 27.32 -6.31
C ARG A 78 -2.03 28.66 -7.00
N ARG A 79 -2.82 28.91 -8.05
CA ARG A 79 -2.93 30.24 -8.62
C ARG A 79 -3.40 31.12 -7.47
N PRO A 80 -2.63 32.14 -7.04
CA PRO A 80 -3.20 33.14 -6.16
C PRO A 80 -4.37 33.74 -6.92
N HIS A 81 -5.59 33.54 -6.41
CA HIS A 81 -6.75 34.30 -6.87
C HIS A 81 -6.43 35.77 -6.57
N THR A 82 -5.85 36.45 -7.54
CA THR A 82 -5.83 37.91 -7.57
C THR A 82 -7.28 38.32 -7.75
N LEU A 83 -7.97 38.52 -6.63
CA LEU A 83 -9.29 39.13 -6.60
C LEU A 83 -9.23 40.42 -7.43
N PRO A 84 -10.19 40.66 -8.35
CA PRO A 84 -10.28 41.93 -9.05
C PRO A 84 -10.44 43.01 -7.99
N ARG A 85 -9.49 43.96 -7.99
CA ARG A 85 -9.53 45.18 -7.20
C ARG A 85 -10.68 46.05 -7.72
N LEU A 86 -11.93 45.70 -7.35
CA LEU A 86 -13.05 46.63 -7.41
C LEU A 86 -13.02 47.40 -6.09
N GLY A 87 -12.80 48.71 -6.24
CA GLY A 87 -12.63 49.58 -5.10
C GLY A 87 -13.89 49.68 -4.26
N ARG A 88 -13.63 50.23 -3.07
CA ARG A 88 -14.49 51.19 -2.38
C ARG A 88 -15.36 50.62 -1.25
N GLU A 89 -14.94 51.06 -0.06
CA GLU A 89 -15.73 51.40 1.14
C GLU A 89 -16.21 50.29 2.08
N ALA A 90 -15.97 50.58 3.37
CA ALA A 90 -16.54 50.04 4.60
C ALA A 90 -16.20 48.58 4.95
N SER A 91 -15.27 48.34 5.88
CA SER A 91 -15.45 48.36 7.35
C SER A 91 -16.16 47.11 7.89
N ASP A 92 -15.46 46.44 8.81
CA ASP A 92 -15.90 45.46 9.81
C ASP A 92 -16.42 44.09 9.30
N ASP A 93 -15.56 43.06 9.33
CA ASP A 93 -15.49 42.15 10.49
C ASP A 93 -14.50 40.99 10.31
N ALA A 94 -13.85 40.64 11.42
CA ALA A 94 -13.19 39.38 11.74
C ALA A 94 -11.87 38.93 11.02
N ALA A 95 -10.81 39.00 11.84
CA ALA A 95 -9.86 37.90 12.11
C ALA A 95 -8.67 37.66 11.17
N TYR A 96 -7.55 38.35 11.42
CA TYR A 96 -6.20 37.74 11.44
C TYR A 96 -5.29 38.48 12.45
N PRO A 97 -4.42 37.78 13.23
CA PRO A 97 -3.58 38.42 14.23
C PRO A 97 -2.42 39.15 13.54
N LEU A 98 -2.49 40.49 13.50
CA LEU A 98 -1.42 41.34 12.99
C LEU A 98 -0.26 41.36 14.00
N THR A 99 0.93 40.99 13.50
CA THR A 99 2.23 41.16 14.16
C THR A 99 2.34 42.54 14.81
N SER A 100 2.64 42.59 16.11
CA SER A 100 2.73 43.85 16.86
C SER A 100 3.80 44.76 16.26
N LEU A 101 3.39 45.91 15.73
CA LEU A 101 4.29 46.98 15.32
C LEU A 101 4.87 47.66 16.57
N ARG A 102 6.19 47.62 16.69
CA ARG A 102 6.98 48.33 17.71
C ARG A 102 6.80 49.86 17.49
N PRO A 103 6.62 50.68 18.54
CA PRO A 103 6.43 52.12 18.39
C PRO A 103 7.65 52.79 17.72
N TYR A 104 7.37 53.56 16.67
CA TYR A 104 8.30 54.37 15.91
C TYR A 104 8.82 55.55 16.77
N SER A 105 10.14 55.62 16.96
CA SER A 105 10.82 56.79 17.55
C SER A 105 11.46 57.60 16.42
N PRO A 106 11.15 58.91 16.28
CA PRO A 106 11.64 59.70 15.17
C PRO A 106 13.02 60.26 15.50
N ARG A 107 14.08 59.61 15.02
CA ARG A 107 15.36 60.27 14.78
C ARG A 107 16.17 59.53 13.71
N ASP A 108 16.67 60.33 12.78
CA ASP A 108 17.71 60.05 11.79
C ASP A 108 17.29 59.33 10.49
N THR A 109 16.71 60.15 9.61
CA THR A 109 17.22 60.53 8.28
C THR A 109 18.28 59.61 7.63
N THR A 110 17.98 59.17 6.40
CA THR A 110 18.84 58.55 5.36
C THR A 110 19.16 57.04 5.46
N ALA A 111 18.24 56.22 4.98
CA ALA A 111 18.61 54.94 4.35
C ALA A 111 17.67 54.69 3.16
N PRO A 112 18.17 54.48 1.92
CA PRO A 112 17.30 54.19 0.79
C PRO A 112 16.68 52.81 0.99
N LEU A 113 15.34 52.79 1.06
CA LEU A 113 14.50 51.59 1.16
C LEU A 113 14.55 50.80 -0.15
N LEU A 114 15.66 50.11 -0.41
CA LEU A 114 15.65 48.98 -1.32
C LEU A 114 14.88 47.86 -0.63
N LEU A 115 13.60 47.74 -1.00
CA LEU A 115 12.71 46.64 -0.67
C LEU A 115 13.39 45.34 -1.13
N ARG A 116 14.20 44.74 -0.26
CA ARG A 116 14.88 43.48 -0.55
C ARG A 116 13.77 42.42 -0.68
N PRO A 117 13.52 41.86 -1.87
CA PRO A 117 12.55 40.78 -1.98
C PRO A 117 12.97 39.66 -1.01
N PRO A 118 12.03 39.06 -0.26
CA PRO A 118 12.37 37.97 0.62
C PRO A 118 13.08 36.89 -0.20
N LYS A 119 14.33 36.59 0.17
CA LYS A 119 15.10 35.53 -0.51
C LYS A 119 14.26 34.26 -0.48
N PRO A 120 13.99 33.61 -1.63
CA PRO A 120 13.26 32.34 -1.63
C PRO A 120 14.03 31.37 -0.74
N LYS A 121 13.37 30.80 0.28
CA LYS A 121 14.00 29.83 1.18
C LYS A 121 14.51 28.66 0.33
N PRO A 122 15.84 28.44 0.22
CA PRO A 122 16.42 27.46 -0.70
C PRO A 122 16.09 25.99 -0.35
N ASN A 123 15.42 25.74 0.78
CA ASN A 123 15.17 24.39 1.29
C ASN A 123 13.75 23.84 1.00
N GLN A 124 12.92 24.58 0.25
CA GLN A 124 11.51 24.20 0.08
C GLN A 124 11.28 23.01 -0.87
N GLY A 125 12.16 22.80 -1.85
CA GLY A 125 12.08 21.64 -2.76
C GLY A 125 12.54 20.33 -2.09
N ARG A 126 13.68 20.36 -1.38
CA ARG A 126 14.28 19.19 -0.74
C ARG A 126 13.42 18.61 0.39
N SER A 127 12.68 19.46 1.10
CA SER A 127 11.75 19.00 2.15
C SER A 127 10.54 18.22 1.58
N ARG A 128 10.13 18.52 0.35
CA ARG A 128 8.95 17.91 -0.27
C ARG A 128 9.24 16.50 -0.76
N THR A 129 10.39 16.32 -1.40
CA THR A 129 10.84 14.99 -1.83
C THR A 129 11.05 14.06 -0.64
N THR A 130 11.62 14.55 0.45
CA THR A 130 11.77 13.76 1.68
C THR A 130 10.41 13.36 2.27
N PHE A 131 9.46 14.29 2.34
CA PHE A 131 8.10 13.99 2.81
C PHE A 131 7.39 12.96 1.92
N ALA A 132 7.48 13.12 0.59
CA ALA A 132 6.90 12.19 -0.37
C ALA A 132 7.53 10.78 -0.25
N LEU A 133 8.85 10.69 -0.04
CA LEU A 133 9.54 9.42 0.21
C LEU A 133 9.10 8.76 1.53
N LEU A 134 8.90 9.55 2.59
CA LEU A 134 8.38 9.02 3.87
C LEU A 134 6.97 8.46 3.69
N VAL A 135 6.12 9.12 2.90
CA VAL A 135 4.78 8.62 2.58
C VAL A 135 4.87 7.30 1.80
N LEU A 136 5.67 7.24 0.73
CA LEU A 136 5.87 6.00 -0.03
C LEU A 136 6.37 4.86 0.87
N LEU A 137 7.36 5.13 1.72
CA LEU A 137 7.91 4.15 2.66
C LEU A 137 6.85 3.69 3.66
N ALA A 138 6.01 4.60 4.16
CA ALA A 138 4.89 4.25 5.02
C ALA A 138 3.88 3.34 4.29
N PHE A 139 3.51 3.61 3.04
CA PHE A 139 2.64 2.72 2.27
C PHE A 139 3.24 1.32 2.09
N LEU A 140 4.55 1.23 1.83
CA LEU A 140 5.24 -0.05 1.72
C LEU A 140 5.32 -0.79 3.06
N SER A 141 5.57 -0.09 4.16
CA SER A 141 5.61 -0.72 5.48
C SER A 141 4.23 -1.18 5.94
N LEU A 142 3.18 -0.41 5.68
CA LEU A 142 1.79 -0.81 5.92
C LEU A 142 1.40 -2.02 5.09
N SER A 143 1.79 -2.05 3.81
CA SER A 143 1.57 -3.23 2.95
C SER A 143 2.28 -4.46 3.50
N LEU A 144 3.53 -4.32 3.93
CA LEU A 144 4.31 -5.43 4.45
C LEU A 144 3.72 -5.95 5.76
N LEU A 145 3.41 -5.07 6.72
CA LEU A 145 2.77 -5.45 7.98
C LEU A 145 1.40 -6.09 7.74
N GLY A 146 0.57 -5.50 6.88
CA GLY A 146 -0.74 -6.02 6.54
C GLY A 146 -0.66 -7.41 5.91
N ALA A 147 0.26 -7.60 4.97
CA ALA A 147 0.51 -8.90 4.35
C ALA A 147 1.01 -9.93 5.35
N LEU A 148 1.96 -9.58 6.23
CA LEU A 148 2.49 -10.45 7.27
C LEU A 148 1.42 -10.88 8.27
N ILE A 149 0.58 -9.94 8.74
CA ILE A 149 -0.48 -10.24 9.71
C ILE A 149 -1.54 -11.12 9.06
N SER A 150 -1.99 -10.77 7.85
CA SER A 150 -3.00 -11.54 7.12
C SER A 150 -2.49 -12.96 6.82
N SER A 151 -1.27 -13.09 6.33
CA SER A 151 -0.68 -14.39 6.01
C SER A 151 -0.38 -15.23 7.25
N ALA A 152 -0.02 -14.60 8.38
CA ALA A 152 0.18 -15.31 9.64
C ALA A 152 -1.13 -15.93 10.12
N ILE A 153 -2.19 -15.13 10.20
CA ILE A 153 -3.52 -15.60 10.64
C ILE A 153 -3.95 -16.78 9.77
N VAL A 154 -3.91 -16.60 8.44
CA VAL A 154 -4.39 -17.60 7.49
C VAL A 154 -3.48 -18.82 7.45
N GLY A 155 -2.16 -18.63 7.47
CA GLY A 155 -1.17 -19.70 7.50
C GLY A 155 -1.33 -20.59 8.73
N PHE A 156 -1.56 -20.01 9.91
CA PHE A 156 -1.83 -20.77 11.13
C PHE A 156 -3.16 -21.51 11.08
N ILE A 157 -4.23 -20.88 10.57
CA ILE A 157 -5.53 -21.53 10.41
C ILE A 157 -5.40 -22.73 9.46
N LEU A 158 -4.76 -22.55 8.30
CA LEU A 158 -4.55 -23.61 7.32
C LEU A 158 -3.68 -24.74 7.88
N ALA A 159 -2.55 -24.41 8.52
CA ALA A 159 -1.69 -25.41 9.13
C ALA A 159 -2.43 -26.22 10.22
N GLY A 160 -3.27 -25.57 11.03
CA GLY A 160 -4.07 -26.22 12.06
C GLY A 160 -5.13 -27.17 11.47
N VAL A 161 -5.95 -26.66 10.55
CA VAL A 161 -7.03 -27.44 9.92
C VAL A 161 -6.48 -28.67 9.20
N TYR A 162 -5.41 -28.51 8.41
CA TYR A 162 -4.87 -29.62 7.62
C TYR A 162 -4.14 -30.65 8.47
N LYS A 163 -3.46 -30.22 9.54
CA LYS A 163 -2.84 -31.14 10.50
C LYS A 163 -3.88 -31.98 11.24
N LEU A 164 -5.02 -31.39 11.60
CA LEU A 164 -6.12 -32.11 12.24
C LEU A 164 -6.84 -33.05 11.27
N ALA A 165 -7.00 -32.62 10.03
CA ALA A 165 -7.71 -33.37 9.00
C ALA A 165 -6.86 -34.47 8.35
N LYS A 166 -5.55 -34.54 8.65
CA LYS A 166 -4.58 -35.46 8.01
C LYS A 166 -4.64 -35.41 6.48
N PHE A 167 -4.95 -34.24 5.94
CA PHE A 167 -5.04 -34.00 4.50
C PHE A 167 -3.84 -33.23 4.00
N ASN A 168 -3.53 -33.43 2.72
CA ASN A 168 -2.46 -32.71 2.02
C ASN A 168 -3.02 -31.39 1.47
N LEU A 169 -2.29 -30.28 1.66
CA LEU A 169 -2.75 -28.96 1.28
C LEU A 169 -2.33 -28.64 -0.18
N SER A 170 -3.31 -28.31 -1.03
CA SER A 170 -3.07 -27.89 -2.41
C SER A 170 -2.46 -26.48 -2.47
N THR A 171 -1.51 -26.29 -3.38
CA THR A 171 -0.84 -25.00 -3.63
C THR A 171 -1.77 -23.90 -4.13
N TRP A 172 -2.97 -24.27 -4.60
CA TRP A 172 -4.01 -23.34 -5.06
C TRP A 172 -4.74 -22.63 -3.92
N ILE A 173 -4.81 -23.23 -2.73
CA ILE A 173 -5.59 -22.68 -1.61
C ILE A 173 -5.04 -21.31 -1.18
N PRO A 174 -3.73 -21.14 -0.92
CA PRO A 174 -3.16 -19.82 -0.61
C PRO A 174 -3.36 -18.79 -1.73
N PHE A 175 -3.30 -19.22 -2.99
CA PHE A 175 -3.49 -18.34 -4.15
C PHE A 175 -4.93 -17.80 -4.23
N VAL A 176 -5.93 -18.69 -4.19
CA VAL A 176 -7.35 -18.32 -4.24
C VAL A 176 -7.71 -17.43 -3.05
N TRP A 177 -7.14 -17.71 -1.87
CA TRP A 177 -7.35 -16.89 -0.69
C TRP A 177 -6.84 -15.44 -0.88
N ALA A 178 -5.62 -15.28 -1.39
CA ALA A 178 -5.05 -13.96 -1.64
C ALA A 178 -5.86 -13.19 -2.71
N MET A 179 -6.29 -13.88 -3.77
CA MET A 179 -7.16 -13.32 -4.81
C MET A 179 -8.51 -12.87 -4.26
N LEU A 180 -9.16 -13.68 -3.43
CA LEU A 180 -10.41 -13.33 -2.75
C LEU A 180 -10.23 -12.11 -1.86
N SER A 181 -9.16 -12.06 -1.07
CA SER A 181 -8.88 -10.95 -0.14
C SER A 181 -8.75 -9.62 -0.87
N VAL A 182 -8.03 -9.58 -1.99
CA VAL A 182 -7.92 -8.37 -2.81
C VAL A 182 -9.26 -7.99 -3.46
N THR A 183 -10.00 -8.98 -3.96
CA THR A 183 -11.32 -8.71 -4.57
C THR A 183 -12.30 -8.15 -3.55
N VAL A 184 -12.34 -8.70 -2.34
CA VAL A 184 -13.13 -8.18 -1.21
C VAL A 184 -12.67 -6.77 -0.83
N GLY A 185 -11.36 -6.51 -0.81
CA GLY A 185 -10.82 -5.18 -0.59
C GLY A 185 -11.30 -4.18 -1.64
N LEU A 186 -11.26 -4.54 -2.92
CA LEU A 186 -11.75 -3.69 -4.02
C LEU A 186 -13.27 -3.47 -3.94
N LEU A 187 -14.04 -4.51 -3.64
CA LEU A 187 -15.49 -4.38 -3.46
C LEU A 187 -15.85 -3.49 -2.26
N SER A 188 -15.03 -3.50 -1.21
CA SER A 188 -15.22 -2.66 -0.02
C SER A 188 -15.00 -1.17 -0.29
N VAL A 189 -14.31 -0.81 -1.38
CA VAL A 189 -14.15 0.58 -1.82
C VAL A 189 -15.41 1.09 -2.57
N TRP A 190 -16.27 0.19 -3.04
CA TRP A 190 -17.43 0.58 -3.85
C TRP A 190 -18.48 1.40 -3.07
N PRO A 191 -18.87 1.06 -1.83
CA PRO A 191 -19.82 1.88 -1.06
C PRO A 191 -19.32 3.30 -0.80
N THR A 192 -18.03 3.49 -0.52
CA THR A 192 -17.44 4.83 -0.29
C THR A 192 -17.41 5.70 -1.55
N VAL A 193 -17.41 5.10 -2.75
CA VAL A 193 -17.53 5.86 -4.01
C VAL A 193 -18.97 6.32 -4.23
N ILE A 194 -19.96 5.51 -3.86
CA ILE A 194 -21.38 5.88 -4.03
C ILE A 194 -21.80 6.93 -3.02
N ASP A 195 -21.35 6.83 -1.77
CA ASP A 195 -21.66 7.85 -0.75
C ASP A 195 -21.02 9.22 -1.05
N ILE A 196 -20.06 9.28 -1.98
CA ILE A 196 -19.37 10.50 -2.41
C ILE A 196 -20.08 11.20 -3.58
N ILE A 197 -20.89 10.47 -4.36
CA ILE A 197 -21.61 10.98 -5.55
C ILE A 197 -23.01 11.46 -5.14
#